data_AF-A0A7X7DLX1-F1
#
_entry.id   AF-A0A7X7DLX1-F1
#
_cell.length_a   1.000
_cell.length_b   1.000
_cell.length_c   1.000
_cell.angle_alpha   90.00
_cell.angle_beta   90.00
_cell.angle_gamma   90.00
#
_symmetry.space_group_name_H-M   'P 1'
#
loop_
_entity.id
_entity.type
_entity.pdbx_description
1 polymer ?
#
loop_
_entity_poly.entity_id
_entity_poly.type
_entity_poly.pdbx_seq_one_letter_code
_entity_poly.pdbx_strand_id
1 'polypeptide(L)'
;MKRLLITLVSSILLLPLSEIKAEKGNKNSEDKISYIITSGENIRVEKNKLVKSILSKKSDFTVTTSEKKQIISGFGGAFNEQGWEALGKLDESERQKVLTAIFSSSEANFSYGRIPIGASDYALERYC
;
A
#
# COMPACT_ATOMS: atom_id res chain seq x y z
N MET A 1 12.73 -34.45 49.81
CA MET A 1 12.04 -35.37 48.88
C MET A 1 12.34 -34.93 47.45
N LYS A 2 12.84 -35.85 46.62
CA LYS A 2 13.33 -35.63 45.25
C LYS A 2 12.19 -35.48 44.24
N ARG A 3 12.30 -34.52 43.31
CA ARG A 3 11.83 -34.51 41.90
C ARG A 3 12.63 -33.39 41.21
N LEU A 4 13.76 -33.58 40.53
CA LEU A 4 14.11 -34.25 39.26
C LEU A 4 13.28 -33.83 38.02
N LEU A 5 14.00 -33.20 37.08
CA LEU A 5 13.78 -33.08 35.62
C LEU A 5 12.64 -32.12 35.20
N ILE A 6 12.81 -31.14 34.30
CA ILE A 6 13.39 -31.20 32.95
C ILE A 6 13.97 -29.82 32.55
N THR A 7 15.23 -29.81 32.13
CA THR A 7 15.87 -28.76 31.31
C THR A 7 15.32 -28.80 29.89
N LEU A 8 14.86 -27.66 29.36
CA LEU A 8 14.77 -27.46 27.90
C LEU A 8 15.57 -26.22 27.51
N VAL A 9 16.71 -26.52 26.91
CA VAL A 9 17.62 -25.63 26.22
C VAL A 9 16.86 -25.03 25.03
N SER A 10 16.75 -23.70 24.97
CA SER A 10 16.58 -22.99 23.70
C SER A 10 17.61 -21.88 23.65
N SER A 11 18.76 -22.26 23.09
CA SER A 11 19.79 -21.40 22.56
C SER A 11 19.19 -20.46 21.51
N ILE A 12 18.90 -19.22 21.90
CA ILE A 12 18.72 -18.12 20.95
C ILE A 12 20.07 -17.46 20.75
N LEU A 13 20.57 -17.69 19.54
CA LEU A 13 21.76 -17.14 18.92
C LEU A 13 21.86 -15.62 19.15
N LEU A 14 22.87 -15.18 19.90
CA LEU A 14 23.35 -13.80 19.86
C LEU A 14 24.02 -13.59 18.50
N LEU A 15 23.37 -12.85 17.60
CA LEU A 15 24.07 -12.22 16.48
C LEU A 15 24.57 -10.84 16.95
N PRO A 16 25.87 -10.54 16.82
CA PRO A 16 26.39 -9.23 17.20
C PRO A 16 25.79 -8.16 16.28
N LEU A 17 25.27 -7.08 16.89
CA LEU A 17 24.96 -5.83 16.21
C LEU A 17 26.27 -5.31 15.58
N SER A 18 26.51 -5.64 14.31
CA SER A 18 27.47 -4.92 13.50
C SER A 18 26.87 -3.55 13.17
N GLU A 19 27.67 -2.53 13.42
CA GLU A 19 27.38 -1.12 13.20
C GLU A 19 26.80 -0.88 11.81
N ILE A 20 25.51 -0.50 11.72
CA ILE A 20 24.97 0.11 10.50
C ILE A 20 25.60 1.50 10.41
N LYS A 21 26.74 1.56 9.74
CA LYS A 21 27.39 2.80 9.34
C LYS A 21 26.42 3.51 8.39
N ALA A 22 25.84 4.62 8.84
CA ALA A 22 25.03 5.48 7.99
C ALA A 22 25.89 5.96 6.81
N GLU A 23 25.61 5.45 5.61
CA GLU A 23 26.21 5.96 4.39
C GLU A 23 25.78 7.41 4.20
N LYS A 24 26.79 8.30 4.24
CA LYS A 24 26.68 9.69 3.82
C LYS A 24 27.11 9.76 2.35
N GLY A 25 26.16 10.00 1.47
CA GLY A 25 26.36 10.29 0.04
C GLY A 25 25.05 10.02 -0.70
N ASN A 26 24.50 10.85 -1.59
CA ASN A 26 25.07 11.92 -2.41
C ASN A 26 23.91 12.89 -2.74
N LYS A 27 24.12 14.19 -2.54
CA LYS A 27 23.15 15.24 -2.89
C LYS A 27 23.23 15.49 -4.39
N ASN A 28 22.27 14.95 -5.16
CA ASN A 28 21.79 15.48 -6.45
C ASN A 28 20.63 14.62 -6.99
N SER A 29 19.62 14.35 -6.16
CA SER A 29 18.28 14.12 -6.72
C SER A 29 17.64 15.49 -6.82
N GLU A 30 17.29 15.94 -8.03
CA GLU A 30 16.22 16.93 -8.15
C GLU A 30 15.06 16.44 -7.27
N ASP A 31 14.63 17.23 -6.29
CA ASP A 31 13.56 16.81 -5.38
C ASP A 31 12.27 16.71 -6.22
N LYS A 32 11.98 15.52 -6.75
CA LYS A 32 10.87 15.31 -7.66
C LYS A 32 9.60 15.11 -6.84
N ILE A 33 8.82 16.18 -6.71
CA ILE A 33 7.47 16.11 -6.13
C ILE A 33 6.48 15.80 -7.26
N SER A 34 5.68 14.76 -7.05
CA SER A 34 4.49 14.45 -7.85
C SER A 34 3.23 14.60 -7.01
N TYR A 35 2.17 15.11 -7.61
CA TYR A 35 0.87 15.18 -6.96
C TYR A 35 -0.25 14.71 -7.90
N ILE A 36 -1.32 14.21 -7.29
CA ILE A 36 -2.55 13.81 -7.95
C ILE A 36 -3.67 14.66 -7.34
N ILE A 37 -4.46 15.31 -8.18
CA ILE A 37 -5.63 16.10 -7.76
C ILE A 37 -6.85 15.57 -8.51
N THR A 38 -7.93 15.36 -7.75
CA THR A 38 -9.24 15.01 -8.30
C THR A 38 -10.24 16.12 -7.98
N SER A 39 -11.01 16.55 -8.99
CA SER A 39 -12.07 17.56 -8.83
C SER A 39 -13.25 17.24 -9.76
N GLY A 40 -14.34 16.76 -9.15
CA GLY A 40 -15.45 16.16 -9.91
C GLY A 40 -14.94 14.97 -10.71
N GLU A 41 -15.20 14.98 -12.01
CA GLU A 41 -14.74 13.95 -12.96
C GLU A 41 -13.30 14.16 -13.44
N ASN A 42 -12.65 15.27 -13.07
CA ASN A 42 -11.31 15.60 -13.55
C ASN A 42 -10.25 15.02 -12.64
N ILE A 43 -9.30 14.28 -13.22
CA ILE A 43 -8.08 13.81 -12.56
C ILE A 43 -6.88 14.48 -13.23
N ARG A 44 -5.99 15.08 -12.43
CA ARG A 44 -4.75 15.69 -12.90
C ARG A 44 -3.57 15.10 -12.16
N VAL A 45 -2.61 14.56 -12.92
CA VAL A 45 -1.33 14.06 -12.40
C VAL A 45 -0.24 14.98 -12.93
N GLU A 46 0.43 15.69 -12.03
CA GLU A 46 1.56 16.56 -12.39
C GLU A 46 2.85 16.09 -11.70
N LYS A 47 3.94 16.13 -12.46
CA LYS A 47 5.28 15.75 -12.00
C LYS A 47 6.21 16.96 -12.08
N ASN A 48 7.05 17.14 -11.07
CA ASN A 48 8.24 17.99 -11.08
C ASN A 48 7.99 19.50 -11.24
N LYS A 49 6.80 20.01 -10.92
CA LYS A 49 6.47 21.43 -11.12
C LYS A 49 6.57 22.29 -9.86
N LEU A 50 6.79 21.68 -8.70
CA LEU A 50 6.72 22.35 -7.39
C LEU A 50 8.01 22.19 -6.59
N VAL A 51 9.15 22.63 -7.13
CA VAL A 51 10.30 22.93 -6.26
C VAL A 51 10.87 24.29 -6.61
N LYS A 52 10.36 25.29 -5.91
CA LYS A 52 11.21 26.41 -5.50
C LYS A 52 11.45 26.18 -4.02
N SER A 53 12.67 25.79 -3.66
CA SER A 53 13.09 25.79 -2.26
C SER A 53 12.91 27.20 -1.72
N ILE A 54 11.82 27.44 -0.99
CA ILE A 54 11.63 28.71 -0.30
C ILE A 54 12.38 28.54 1.03
N LEU A 55 13.42 29.34 1.23
CA LEU A 55 14.12 29.50 2.52
C LEU A 55 13.23 30.21 3.57
N SER A 56 11.93 29.90 3.59
CA SER A 56 10.98 30.38 4.57
C SER A 56 11.14 29.54 5.83
N LYS A 57 11.37 30.20 6.97
CA LYS A 57 11.45 29.54 8.28
C LYS A 57 10.09 29.05 8.80
N LYS A 58 8.98 29.43 8.17
CA LYS A 58 7.62 29.06 8.60
C LYS A 58 7.00 28.10 7.59
N SER A 59 6.60 26.93 8.06
CA SER A 59 5.81 25.94 7.35
C SER A 59 4.38 25.91 7.90
N ASP A 60 3.39 25.71 7.04
CA ASP A 60 2.01 25.46 7.47
C ASP A 60 1.83 24.01 7.95
N PHE A 61 2.62 23.09 7.39
CA PHE A 61 2.62 21.67 7.73
C PHE A 61 4.05 21.14 7.82
N THR A 62 4.30 20.24 8.77
CA THR A 62 5.60 19.60 8.98
C THR A 62 5.41 18.10 9.08
N VAL A 63 6.16 17.34 8.27
CA VAL A 63 6.17 15.87 8.30
C VAL A 63 7.37 15.40 9.13
N THR A 64 7.11 14.65 10.20
CA THR A 64 8.15 14.09 11.08
C THR A 64 8.35 12.62 10.79
N THR A 65 9.57 12.20 10.42
CA THR A 65 9.90 10.82 10.05
C THR A 65 10.62 10.04 11.15
N SER A 66 10.95 10.68 12.29
CA SER A 66 11.63 10.05 13.42
C SER A 66 10.76 9.05 14.19
N GLU A 67 9.43 9.20 14.11
CA GLU A 67 8.47 8.32 14.77
C GLU A 67 7.65 7.52 13.76
N LYS A 68 7.94 6.22 13.64
CA LYS A 68 7.14 5.32 12.81
C LYS A 68 5.82 4.98 13.52
N LYS A 69 4.74 4.87 12.75
CA LYS A 69 3.42 4.40 13.20
C LYS A 69 3.14 3.02 12.60
N GLN A 70 1.89 2.72 12.24
CA GLN A 70 1.50 1.43 11.67
C GLN A 70 2.11 1.16 10.29
N ILE A 71 2.29 -0.12 9.98
CA ILE A 71 2.57 -0.59 8.62
C ILE A 71 1.25 -0.64 7.86
N ILE A 72 1.22 -0.09 6.64
CA ILE A 72 0.05 -0.16 5.77
C ILE A 72 0.18 -1.41 4.90
N SER A 73 -0.71 -2.37 5.07
CA SER A 73 -0.70 -3.63 4.29
C SER A 73 -1.10 -3.44 2.83
N GLY A 74 -1.97 -2.47 2.55
CA GLY A 74 -2.39 -2.14 1.20
C GLY A 74 -3.72 -1.41 1.17
N PHE A 75 -4.18 -1.12 -0.04
CA PHE A 75 -5.48 -0.53 -0.31
C PHE A 75 -6.16 -1.34 -1.42
N GLY A 76 -7.49 -1.40 -1.37
CA GLY A 76 -8.26 -1.87 -2.51
C GLY A 76 -9.74 -2.00 -2.21
N GLY A 77 -10.39 -3.03 -2.77
CA GLY A 77 -11.85 -3.12 -2.86
C GLY A 77 -12.43 -4.48 -2.46
N ALA A 78 -13.75 -4.58 -2.53
CA ALA A 78 -14.48 -5.83 -2.36
C ALA A 78 -14.76 -6.47 -3.73
N PHE A 79 -14.47 -7.76 -3.85
CA PHE A 79 -14.73 -8.55 -5.06
C PHE A 79 -15.87 -9.52 -4.76
N ASN A 80 -17.06 -9.17 -5.24
CA ASN A 80 -18.30 -9.90 -5.04
C ASN A 80 -18.87 -10.40 -6.38
N GLU A 81 -19.92 -11.21 -6.33
CA GLU A 81 -20.47 -11.87 -7.52
C GLU A 81 -21.13 -10.89 -8.47
N GLN A 82 -21.91 -9.91 -7.97
CA GLN A 82 -22.53 -8.88 -8.82
C GLN A 82 -21.48 -8.03 -9.55
N GLY A 83 -20.36 -7.72 -8.89
CA GLY A 83 -19.23 -7.03 -9.50
C GLY A 83 -18.54 -7.87 -10.58
N TRP A 84 -18.42 -9.18 -10.35
CA TRP A 84 -17.90 -10.11 -11.35
C TRP A 84 -18.85 -10.24 -12.55
N GLU A 85 -20.16 -10.39 -12.30
CA GLU A 85 -21.19 -10.44 -13.33
C GLU A 85 -21.18 -9.17 -14.19
N ALA A 86 -21.02 -7.99 -13.58
CA ALA A 86 -20.88 -6.73 -14.30
C ALA A 86 -19.62 -6.70 -15.18
N LEU A 87 -18.47 -7.16 -14.68
CA LEU A 87 -17.25 -7.29 -15.48
C LEU A 87 -17.39 -8.34 -16.60
N GLY A 88 -18.18 -9.39 -16.36
CA GLY A 88 -18.46 -10.47 -17.31
C GLY A 88 -19.30 -10.03 -18.52
N LYS A 89 -20.04 -8.93 -18.40
CA LYS A 89 -20.80 -8.33 -19.52
C LYS A 89 -19.92 -7.61 -20.55
N LEU A 90 -18.68 -7.28 -20.18
CA LEU A 90 -17.71 -6.67 -21.07
C LEU A 90 -17.05 -7.73 -21.96
N ASP A 91 -16.61 -7.33 -23.15
CA ASP A 91 -15.70 -8.17 -23.92
C ASP A 91 -14.35 -8.34 -23.19
N GLU A 92 -13.53 -9.27 -23.68
CA GLU A 92 -12.25 -9.57 -23.04
C GLU A 92 -11.29 -8.37 -23.02
N SER A 93 -11.27 -7.56 -24.08
CA SER A 93 -10.39 -6.40 -24.19
C SER A 93 -10.81 -5.31 -23.20
N GLU A 94 -12.11 -5.02 -23.11
CA GLU A 94 -12.67 -4.02 -22.20
C GLU A 94 -12.53 -4.43 -20.74
N ARG A 95 -12.83 -5.70 -20.42
CA ARG A 95 -12.60 -6.25 -19.08
C ARG A 95 -11.14 -6.13 -18.67
N GLN A 96 -10.21 -6.43 -19.59
CA GLN A 96 -8.78 -6.30 -19.31
C GLN A 96 -8.39 -4.84 -19.06
N LYS A 97 -8.94 -3.86 -19.79
CA LYS A 97 -8.69 -2.43 -19.51
C LYS A 97 -9.13 -2.05 -18.10
N VAL A 98 -10.30 -2.50 -17.66
CA VAL A 98 -10.79 -2.24 -16.30
C VAL A 98 -9.88 -2.87 -15.25
N LEU A 99 -9.50 -4.13 -15.42
CA LEU A 99 -8.60 -4.82 -14.48
C LEU A 99 -7.21 -4.16 -14.45
N THR A 100 -6.69 -3.74 -15.59
CA THR A 100 -5.42 -2.99 -15.67
C THR A 100 -5.53 -1.66 -14.93
N ALA A 101 -6.63 -0.91 -15.09
CA ALA A 101 -6.85 0.35 -14.38
C ALA A 101 -6.88 0.15 -12.85
N ILE A 102 -7.42 -0.98 -12.36
CA ILE A 102 -7.53 -1.27 -10.93
C ILE A 102 -6.20 -1.78 -10.35
N PHE A 103 -5.54 -2.73 -11.02
CA PHE A 103 -4.45 -3.51 -10.42
C PHE A 103 -3.05 -3.24 -10.98
N SER A 104 -2.91 -2.52 -12.09
CA SER A 104 -1.58 -2.20 -12.62
C SER A 104 -0.82 -1.28 -11.66
N SER A 105 0.49 -1.52 -11.54
CA SER A 105 1.40 -0.64 -10.80
C SER A 105 1.52 0.76 -11.40
N SER A 106 1.11 0.94 -12.65
CA SER A 106 1.07 2.24 -13.33
C SER A 106 -0.25 3.00 -13.13
N GLU A 107 -1.28 2.35 -12.58
CA GLU A 107 -2.63 2.88 -12.43
C GLU A 107 -3.01 2.97 -10.94
N ALA A 108 -4.22 2.55 -10.54
CA ALA A 108 -4.66 2.62 -9.14
C ALA A 108 -3.88 1.70 -8.19
N ASN A 109 -3.22 0.66 -8.73
CA ASN A 109 -2.35 -0.25 -7.99
C ASN A 109 -2.97 -0.82 -6.71
N PHE A 110 -4.21 -1.30 -6.80
CA PHE A 110 -4.85 -1.99 -5.67
C PHE A 110 -4.04 -3.24 -5.31
N SER A 111 -3.65 -3.33 -4.05
CA SER A 111 -2.80 -4.40 -3.51
C SER A 111 -3.49 -5.21 -2.42
N TYR A 112 -4.75 -4.89 -2.11
CA TYR A 112 -5.53 -5.53 -1.07
C TYR A 112 -6.95 -5.80 -1.53
N GLY A 113 -7.51 -6.95 -1.15
CA GLY A 113 -8.83 -7.39 -1.60
C GLY A 113 -9.66 -7.99 -0.48
N ARG A 114 -10.97 -7.78 -0.53
CA ARG A 114 -11.94 -8.45 0.34
C ARG A 114 -12.86 -9.32 -0.50
N ILE A 115 -12.96 -10.60 -0.16
CA ILE A 115 -13.87 -11.56 -0.80
C ILE A 115 -14.81 -12.08 0.30
N PRO A 116 -16.14 -12.09 0.07
CA PRO A 116 -17.08 -12.71 1.02
C PRO A 116 -16.91 -14.23 1.06
N ILE A 117 -17.13 -14.82 2.24
CA ILE A 117 -17.30 -16.27 2.39
C ILE A 117 -18.80 -16.52 2.48
N GLY A 118 -19.35 -17.32 1.57
CA GLY A 118 -20.80 -17.46 1.40
C GLY A 118 -21.42 -16.27 0.65
N ALA A 119 -22.75 -16.24 0.57
CA ALA A 119 -23.45 -15.14 -0.08
C ALA A 119 -23.32 -13.85 0.73
N SER A 120 -22.96 -12.77 0.04
CA SER A 120 -23.14 -11.39 0.53
C SER A 120 -24.46 -10.80 0.02
N ASP A 121 -24.80 -9.60 0.46
CA ASP A 121 -25.85 -8.77 -0.13
C ASP A 121 -25.61 -8.42 -1.61
N TYR A 122 -24.37 -8.58 -2.10
CA TYR A 122 -23.97 -8.49 -3.51
C TYR A 122 -23.69 -9.86 -4.16
N ALA A 123 -24.31 -10.92 -3.66
CA ALA A 123 -24.35 -12.22 -4.36
C ALA A 123 -25.41 -12.21 -5.48
N LEU A 124 -25.31 -13.15 -6.43
CA LEU A 124 -26.34 -13.39 -7.44
C LEU A 124 -27.55 -14.10 -6.83
N GLU A 125 -27.30 -15.01 -5.89
CA GLU A 125 -28.31 -15.76 -5.17
C GLU A 125 -27.97 -15.89 -3.67
N ARG A 126 -28.93 -16.36 -2.88
CA ARG A 126 -28.76 -16.54 -1.44
C ARG A 126 -28.27 -17.96 -1.16
N TYR A 127 -27.06 -18.10 -0.64
CA TYR A 127 -26.44 -19.36 -0.27
C TYR A 127 -25.58 -19.21 0.99
N CYS A 128 -25.32 -20.33 1.66
CA CYS A 128 -24.45 -20.40 2.85
C CYS A 128 -23.12 -21.05 2.48
#